data_AF-A0A1G2SK82-F1
#
_entry.id   AF-A0A1G2SK82-F1
#
_cell.length_a   1.000
_cell.length_b   1.000
_cell.length_c   1.000
_cell.angle_alpha   90.00
_cell.angle_beta   90.00
_cell.angle_gamma   90.00
#
_symmetry.space_group_name_H-M   'P 1'
#
loop_
_entity.id
_entity.type
_entity.pdbx_description
1 polymer ?
#
loop_
_entity_poly.entity_id
_entity_poly.type
_entity_poly.pdbx_seq_one_letter_code
_entity_poly.pdbx_strand_id
1 'polypeptide(L)'
;MSIQDCIRNAVLKEIKRGGHLLQIWLTPDDAERTAIDALVKIGIITIKDLREAAGEQWKRVGRFSYEVHRRLGGELCHLNWNLPNGGDETFLAALAYALAHGVFTDEEESRIKFGNGDTKDSFIARHNTGTLCQRTVDGWLTKPARRARSASTAR
;
A
#
# COMPACT_ATOMS: atom_id res chain seq x y z
N MET A 1 -30.39 1.96 6.78
CA MET A 1 -29.06 2.29 6.20
C MET A 1 -29.19 3.68 5.58
N SER A 2 -28.36 4.64 6.00
CA SER A 2 -28.44 6.02 5.48
C SER A 2 -27.73 6.15 4.13
N ILE A 3 -28.06 7.20 3.36
CA ILE A 3 -27.34 7.52 2.11
C ILE A 3 -25.85 7.74 2.38
N GLN A 4 -25.51 8.36 3.53
CA GLN A 4 -24.12 8.56 3.94
C GLN A 4 -23.40 7.22 4.17
N ASP A 5 -24.06 6.23 4.79
CA ASP A 5 -23.49 4.89 4.98
C ASP A 5 -23.26 4.18 3.65
N CYS A 6 -24.20 4.32 2.70
CA CYS A 6 -24.06 3.76 1.36
C CYS A 6 -22.83 4.34 0.64
N ILE A 7 -22.66 5.66 0.69
CA ILE A 7 -21.52 6.35 0.06
C ILE A 7 -20.22 5.93 0.74
N ARG A 8 -20.16 5.96 2.07
CA ARG A 8 -18.99 5.52 2.84
C ARG A 8 -18.58 4.10 2.47
N ASN A 9 -19.53 3.15 2.46
CA ASN A 9 -19.24 1.76 2.15
C ASN A 9 -18.76 1.56 0.70
N ALA A 10 -19.37 2.25 -0.26
CA ALA A 10 -18.97 2.18 -1.66
C ALA A 10 -17.55 2.72 -1.86
N VAL A 11 -17.23 3.88 -1.28
CA VAL A 11 -15.91 4.49 -1.40
C VAL A 11 -14.85 3.63 -0.70
N LEU A 12 -15.11 3.16 0.53
CA LEU A 12 -14.15 2.31 1.24
C LEU A 12 -13.90 0.99 0.53
N LYS A 13 -14.90 0.44 -0.17
CA LYS A 13 -14.72 -0.75 -1.01
C LYS A 13 -13.73 -0.49 -2.14
N GLU A 14 -13.87 0.63 -2.84
CA GLU A 14 -12.96 1.00 -3.93
C GLU A 14 -11.56 1.34 -3.42
N ILE A 15 -11.44 2.08 -2.31
CA ILE A 15 -10.12 2.36 -1.69
C ILE A 15 -9.47 1.04 -1.28
N LYS A 16 -10.17 0.14 -0.58
CA LYS A 16 -9.62 -1.18 -0.21
C LYS A 16 -9.21 -2.02 -1.42
N ARG A 17 -9.93 -1.88 -2.54
CA ARG A 17 -9.59 -2.56 -3.79
C ARG A 17 -8.31 -2.00 -4.41
N GLY A 18 -8.02 -0.71 -4.26
CA GLY A 18 -7.00 -0.03 -5.04
C GLY A 18 -7.42 0.05 -6.51
N GLY A 19 -7.12 1.16 -7.18
CA GLY A 19 -7.51 1.40 -8.57
C GLY A 19 -7.16 0.25 -9.52
N HIS A 20 -7.96 0.12 -10.59
CA HIS A 20 -7.98 -0.87 -11.68
C HIS A 20 -6.94 -2.02 -11.64
N LEU A 21 -7.48 -3.25 -11.65
CA LEU A 21 -6.97 -4.64 -11.78
C LEU A 21 -5.45 -4.97 -12.03
N LEU A 22 -4.60 -4.05 -12.47
CA LEU A 22 -3.14 -4.20 -12.64
C LEU A 22 -2.31 -3.14 -11.92
N GLN A 23 -2.93 -2.25 -11.15
CA GLN A 23 -2.25 -1.18 -10.43
C GLN A 23 -2.00 -1.57 -8.97
N ILE A 24 -0.77 -2.05 -8.70
CA ILE A 24 -0.21 -2.33 -7.36
C ILE A 24 0.13 -1.00 -6.65
N TRP A 25 -0.69 0.04 -6.82
CA TRP A 25 -0.38 1.36 -6.32
C TRP A 25 -1.14 1.60 -5.02
N LEU A 26 -0.38 1.68 -3.92
CA LEU A 26 -0.86 2.13 -2.60
C LEU A 26 -1.24 3.61 -2.58
N THR A 27 -1.12 4.31 -3.71
CA THR A 27 -1.30 5.75 -3.83
C THR A 27 -2.36 6.05 -4.89
N PRO A 28 -3.47 6.68 -4.51
CA PRO A 28 -4.48 7.16 -5.44
C PRO A 28 -3.93 8.24 -6.36
N ASP A 29 -4.59 8.44 -7.50
CA ASP A 29 -4.32 9.56 -8.40
C ASP A 29 -4.79 10.92 -7.81
N ASP A 30 -4.46 12.02 -8.48
CA ASP A 30 -4.76 13.37 -7.98
C ASP A 30 -6.27 13.65 -7.82
N ALA A 31 -7.10 13.06 -8.68
CA ALA A 31 -8.55 13.22 -8.63
C ALA A 31 -9.13 12.40 -7.47
N GLU A 32 -8.67 11.16 -7.30
CA GLU A 32 -9.02 10.28 -6.18
C GLU A 32 -8.61 10.90 -4.84
N ARG A 33 -7.39 11.46 -4.73
CA ARG A 33 -6.93 12.18 -3.52
C ARG A 33 -7.82 13.37 -3.20
N THR A 34 -8.18 14.15 -4.22
CA THR A 34 -9.08 15.30 -4.05
C THR A 34 -10.46 14.86 -3.56
N ALA A 35 -10.99 13.76 -4.10
CA ALA A 35 -12.26 13.20 -3.66
C ALA A 35 -12.19 12.67 -2.22
N ILE A 36 -11.12 11.95 -1.86
CA ILE A 36 -10.89 11.43 -0.50
C ILE A 36 -10.80 12.58 0.50
N ASP A 37 -10.00 13.62 0.21
CA ASP A 37 -9.86 14.81 1.07
C ASP A 37 -11.21 15.52 1.27
N ALA A 38 -12.01 15.67 0.21
CA ALA A 38 -13.34 16.25 0.30
C ALA A 38 -14.28 15.41 1.20
N LEU A 39 -14.30 14.07 1.01
CA LEU A 39 -15.12 13.15 1.79
C LEU A 39 -14.75 13.12 3.28
N VAL A 40 -13.46 13.30 3.60
CA VAL A 40 -12.98 13.46 4.98
C VAL A 40 -13.49 14.78 5.57
N LYS A 41 -13.36 15.89 4.84
CA LYS A 41 -13.79 17.22 5.30
C LYS A 41 -15.28 17.32 5.60
N ILE A 42 -16.12 16.61 4.85
CA ILE A 42 -17.57 16.57 5.08
C ILE A 42 -18.01 15.47 6.05
N GLY A 43 -17.06 14.72 6.63
CA GLY A 43 -17.32 13.72 7.68
C GLY A 43 -17.94 12.40 7.20
N ILE A 44 -17.95 12.13 5.88
CA ILE A 44 -18.44 10.83 5.36
C ILE A 44 -17.41 9.72 5.62
N ILE A 45 -16.12 10.06 5.55
CA ILE A 45 -15.01 9.14 5.80
C ILE A 45 -14.14 9.70 6.92
N THR A 46 -13.67 8.84 7.81
CA THR A 46 -12.74 9.22 8.88
C THR A 46 -11.31 8.83 8.56
N ILE A 47 -10.33 9.45 9.22
CA ILE A 47 -8.92 9.01 9.15
C ILE A 47 -8.77 7.55 9.58
N LYS A 48 -9.58 7.09 10.55
CA LYS A 48 -9.60 5.68 10.96
C LYS A 48 -10.01 4.76 9.80
N ASP A 49 -11.06 5.12 9.06
CA ASP A 49 -11.50 4.34 7.90
C ASP A 49 -10.42 4.25 6.83
N LEU A 50 -9.72 5.37 6.57
CA LEU A 50 -8.62 5.39 5.61
C LEU A 50 -7.45 4.52 6.07
N ARG A 51 -7.12 4.52 7.37
CA ARG A 51 -6.08 3.64 7.93
C ARG A 51 -6.45 2.17 7.82
N GLU A 52 -7.70 1.82 8.09
CA GLU A 52 -8.19 0.46 7.89
C GLU A 52 -8.12 0.06 6.41
N ALA A 53 -8.53 0.95 5.50
CA ALA A 53 -8.45 0.70 4.07
C ALA A 53 -7.00 0.52 3.58
N ALA A 54 -6.07 1.36 4.06
CA ALA A 54 -4.65 1.23 3.78
C ALA A 54 -4.10 -0.11 4.29
N GLY A 55 -4.51 -0.53 5.49
CA GLY A 55 -4.11 -1.83 6.05
C GLY A 55 -4.54 -3.01 5.19
N GLU A 56 -5.77 -2.99 4.68
CA GLU A 56 -6.26 -4.03 3.76
C GLU A 56 -5.49 -4.03 2.42
N GLN A 57 -5.14 -2.86 1.89
CA GLN A 57 -4.29 -2.78 0.71
C GLN A 57 -2.89 -3.38 0.98
N TRP A 58 -2.25 -3.02 2.09
CA TRP A 58 -0.94 -3.56 2.45
C TRP A 58 -0.94 -5.07 2.61
N LYS A 59 -1.98 -5.64 3.28
CA LYS A 59 -2.16 -7.11 3.38
C LYS A 59 -2.26 -7.77 2.01
N ARG A 60 -3.06 -7.20 1.11
CA ARG A 60 -3.24 -7.72 -0.25
C ARG A 60 -1.95 -7.63 -1.07
N VAL A 61 -1.25 -6.50 -1.02
CA VAL A 61 0.03 -6.34 -1.73
C VAL A 61 1.07 -7.31 -1.16
N GLY A 62 1.10 -7.51 0.16
CA GLY A 62 1.96 -8.52 0.79
C GLY A 62 1.66 -9.94 0.33
N ARG A 63 0.37 -10.32 0.25
CA ARG A 63 -0.05 -11.61 -0.31
C ARG A 63 0.41 -11.79 -1.76
N PHE A 64 0.20 -10.76 -2.59
CA PHE A 64 0.66 -10.75 -3.98
C PHE A 64 2.19 -10.89 -4.06
N SER A 65 2.93 -10.19 -3.19
CA SER A 65 4.39 -10.27 -3.10
C SER A 65 4.85 -11.71 -2.83
N TYR A 66 4.21 -12.40 -1.89
CA TYR A 66 4.47 -13.80 -1.60
C TYR A 66 4.13 -14.73 -2.77
N GLU A 67 3.01 -14.51 -3.47
CA GLU A 67 2.63 -15.34 -4.61
C GLU A 67 3.62 -15.20 -5.77
N VAL A 68 4.11 -13.98 -6.02
CA VAL A 68 5.16 -13.74 -7.01
C VAL A 68 6.47 -14.41 -6.58
N HIS A 69 6.89 -14.26 -5.32
CA HIS A 69 8.06 -14.96 -4.76
C HIS A 69 8.02 -16.46 -5.00
N ARG A 70 6.87 -17.08 -4.68
CA ARG A 70 6.67 -18.51 -4.80
C ARG A 70 6.75 -18.97 -6.26
N ARG A 71 6.15 -18.22 -7.19
CA ARG A 71 6.19 -18.54 -8.63
C ARG A 71 7.59 -18.41 -9.21
N LEU A 72 8.41 -17.52 -8.67
CA LEU A 72 9.78 -17.28 -9.11
C LEU A 72 10.84 -18.11 -8.37
N GLY A 73 10.43 -19.12 -7.59
CA GLY A 73 11.36 -20.08 -7.00
C GLY A 73 12.08 -19.60 -5.73
N GLY A 74 11.57 -18.57 -5.05
CA GLY A 74 12.10 -18.18 -3.74
C GLY A 74 13.17 -17.09 -3.76
N GLU A 75 13.34 -16.38 -4.87
CA GLU A 75 14.23 -15.21 -4.96
C GLU A 75 13.42 -13.91 -4.94
N LEU A 76 12.97 -13.48 -3.76
CA LEU A 76 12.44 -12.10 -3.58
C LEU A 76 13.57 -11.07 -3.56
N CYS A 77 14.81 -11.54 -3.35
CA CYS A 77 16.00 -10.74 -3.10
C CYS A 77 16.45 -9.90 -4.31
N HIS A 78 15.92 -10.18 -5.51
CA HIS A 78 16.42 -9.62 -6.77
C HIS A 78 15.32 -9.18 -7.74
N LEU A 79 14.08 -9.04 -7.28
CA LEU A 79 13.02 -8.48 -8.12
C LEU A 79 13.23 -6.98 -8.27
N ASN A 80 14.17 -6.58 -9.13
CA ASN A 80 14.42 -5.21 -9.53
C ASN A 80 13.27 -4.74 -10.42
N TRP A 81 12.11 -4.52 -9.81
CA TRP A 81 10.98 -3.93 -10.50
C TRP A 81 11.31 -2.45 -10.65
N ASN A 82 11.72 -2.05 -11.86
CA ASN A 82 11.79 -0.64 -12.26
C ASN A 82 10.37 -0.06 -12.30
N LEU A 83 9.77 0.14 -11.13
CA LEU A 83 8.55 0.87 -10.91
C LEU A 83 8.94 2.30 -10.55
N PRO A 84 8.28 3.31 -11.13
CA PRO A 84 8.72 4.71 -11.06
C PRO A 84 8.72 5.34 -9.65
N ASN A 85 8.40 4.61 -8.57
CA ASN A 85 8.46 5.07 -7.18
C ASN A 85 8.93 4.00 -6.15
N GLY A 86 9.88 3.11 -6.48
CA GLY A 86 10.51 2.19 -5.51
C GLY A 86 9.90 0.79 -5.51
N GLY A 87 10.36 -0.04 -6.45
CA GLY A 87 9.74 -1.32 -6.77
C GLY A 87 10.15 -2.52 -5.91
N ASP A 88 11.11 -2.39 -5.00
CA ASP A 88 11.58 -3.53 -4.18
C ASP A 88 11.21 -3.32 -2.71
N GLU A 89 11.49 -2.13 -2.17
CA GLU A 89 11.27 -1.81 -0.76
C GLU A 89 9.78 -1.78 -0.38
N THR A 90 8.90 -1.32 -1.29
CA THR A 90 7.45 -1.30 -1.06
C THR A 90 6.88 -2.72 -0.97
N PHE A 91 7.33 -3.65 -1.80
CA PHE A 91 6.86 -5.04 -1.76
C PHE A 91 7.38 -5.76 -0.53
N LEU A 92 8.64 -5.52 -0.14
CA LEU A 92 9.20 -6.06 1.10
C LEU A 92 8.48 -5.49 2.34
N ALA A 93 8.18 -4.19 2.36
CA ALA A 93 7.39 -3.57 3.41
C ALA A 93 5.95 -4.13 3.45
N ALA A 94 5.35 -4.43 2.30
CA ALA A 94 4.03 -5.05 2.22
C ALA A 94 4.03 -6.49 2.72
N LEU A 95 5.05 -7.27 2.36
CA LEU A 95 5.24 -8.62 2.87
C LEU A 95 5.44 -8.61 4.39
N ALA A 96 6.29 -7.71 4.89
CA ALA A 96 6.50 -7.50 6.33
C ALA A 96 5.19 -7.13 7.04
N TYR A 97 4.40 -6.23 6.46
CA TYR A 97 3.10 -5.86 7.01
C TYR A 97 2.14 -7.06 7.04
N ALA A 98 2.02 -7.81 5.94
CA ALA A 98 1.17 -8.99 5.88
C ALA A 98 1.57 -10.07 6.90
N LEU A 99 2.88 -10.29 7.10
CA LEU A 99 3.41 -11.19 8.15
C LEU A 99 3.05 -10.70 9.55
N ALA A 100 3.28 -9.42 9.84
CA ALA A 100 2.95 -8.82 11.15
C ALA A 100 1.45 -8.88 11.49
N HIS A 101 0.60 -9.03 10.47
CA HIS A 101 -0.85 -9.07 10.59
C HIS A 101 -1.46 -10.46 10.33
N GLY A 102 -0.66 -11.53 10.33
CA GLY A 102 -1.14 -12.91 10.30
C GLY A 102 -1.89 -13.29 9.02
N VAL A 103 -1.48 -12.75 7.87
CA VAL A 103 -2.10 -13.03 6.57
C VAL A 103 -1.76 -14.41 6.04
N PHE A 104 -0.65 -14.99 6.49
CA PHE A 104 -0.10 -16.26 5.99
C PHE A 104 -0.33 -17.38 6.99
N THR A 105 -0.40 -18.61 6.50
CA THR A 105 -0.38 -19.81 7.36
C THR A 105 1.03 -20.13 7.82
N ASP A 106 1.18 -20.92 8.89
CA ASP A 106 2.50 -21.38 9.37
C ASP A 106 3.30 -22.11 8.27
N GLU A 107 2.63 -22.88 7.41
CA GLU A 107 3.24 -23.54 6.26
C GLU A 107 3.75 -22.52 5.24
N GLU A 108 2.96 -21.50 4.92
CA GLU A 108 3.36 -20.45 3.99
C GLU A 108 4.55 -19.64 4.53
N GLU A 109 4.51 -19.29 5.81
CA GLU A 109 5.59 -18.58 6.50
C GLU A 109 6.89 -19.40 6.52
N SER A 110 6.81 -20.71 6.77
CA SER A 110 7.99 -21.60 6.79
C SER A 110 8.74 -21.66 5.45
N ARG A 111 8.06 -21.31 4.34
CA ARG A 111 8.63 -21.28 2.99
C ARG A 111 9.29 -19.95 2.65
N ILE A 112 9.05 -18.90 3.44
CA ILE A 112 9.65 -17.59 3.23
C ILE A 112 11.09 -17.65 3.72
N LYS A 113 12.03 -17.43 2.80
CA LYS A 113 13.44 -17.31 3.13
C LYS A 113 13.78 -15.83 3.30
N PHE A 114 14.24 -15.47 4.49
CA PHE A 114 14.74 -14.13 4.78
C PHE A 114 16.25 -14.08 4.46
N GLY A 115 16.69 -13.03 3.77
CA GLY A 115 18.10 -12.83 3.44
C GLY A 115 18.94 -12.41 4.65
N ASN A 116 20.27 -12.38 4.51
CA ASN A 116 21.20 -11.80 5.49
C ASN A 116 21.12 -12.35 6.93
N GLY A 117 20.59 -13.57 7.11
CA GLY A 117 20.41 -14.15 8.46
C GLY A 117 19.24 -13.56 9.25
N ASP A 118 18.35 -12.81 8.60
CA ASP A 118 17.15 -12.27 9.24
C ASP A 118 16.19 -13.38 9.69
N THR A 119 15.50 -13.11 10.79
CA THR A 119 14.32 -13.86 11.24
C THR A 119 13.06 -13.15 10.74
N LYS A 120 11.90 -13.81 10.83
CA LYS A 120 10.60 -13.16 10.58
C LYS A 120 10.47 -11.87 11.39
N ASP A 121 10.81 -11.92 12.68
CA ASP A 121 10.64 -10.79 13.58
C ASP A 121 11.61 -9.64 13.28
N SER A 122 12.89 -9.94 12.97
CA SER A 122 13.85 -8.91 12.57
C SER A 122 13.49 -8.27 11.22
N PHE A 123 12.98 -9.07 10.28
CA PHE A 123 12.46 -8.58 9.00
C PHE A 123 11.26 -7.64 9.21
N ILE A 124 10.27 -8.03 10.02
CA ILE A 124 9.12 -7.17 10.36
C ILE A 124 9.59 -5.87 11.01
N ALA A 125 10.49 -5.97 12.00
CA ALA A 125 10.99 -4.81 12.74
C ALA A 125 11.68 -3.80 11.82
N ARG A 126 12.50 -4.28 10.85
CA ARG A 126 13.22 -3.42 9.89
C ARG A 126 12.29 -2.56 9.04
N HIS A 127 11.10 -3.06 8.72
CA HIS A 127 10.16 -2.38 7.82
C HIS A 127 9.16 -1.46 8.54
N ASN A 128 9.26 -1.31 9.87
CA ASN A 128 8.48 -0.36 10.68
C ASN A 128 6.97 -0.37 10.34
N THR A 129 6.38 -1.58 10.33
CA THR A 129 5.02 -1.84 9.85
C THR A 129 3.95 -1.03 10.57
N GLY A 130 4.18 -0.67 11.84
CA GLY A 130 3.25 0.11 12.67
C GLY A 130 2.95 1.54 12.15
N THR A 131 3.82 2.10 11.30
CA THR A 131 3.62 3.45 10.74
C THR A 131 3.13 3.45 9.29
N LEU A 132 3.16 2.30 8.60
CA LEU A 132 2.90 2.23 7.16
C LEU A 132 1.51 2.75 6.80
N CYS A 133 0.46 2.34 7.51
CA CYS A 133 -0.90 2.83 7.25
C CYS A 133 -1.03 4.34 7.44
N GLN A 134 -0.41 4.90 8.48
CA GLN A 134 -0.48 6.34 8.71
C GLN A 134 0.24 7.09 7.58
N ARG A 135 1.47 6.67 7.22
CA ARG A 135 2.25 7.27 6.13
C ARG A 135 1.51 7.21 4.80
N THR A 136 0.83 6.09 4.53
CA THR A 136 0.00 5.93 3.33
C THR A 136 -1.16 6.93 3.33
N VAL A 137 -1.90 7.05 4.43
CA VAL A 137 -3.00 8.01 4.57
C VAL A 137 -2.51 9.46 4.45
N ASP A 138 -1.37 9.78 5.07
CA ASP A 138 -0.74 11.09 4.93
C ASP A 138 -0.44 11.39 3.45
N GLY A 139 0.05 10.40 2.71
CA GLY A 139 0.27 10.51 1.26
C GLY A 139 -1.00 10.70 0.44
N TRP A 140 -2.14 10.15 0.87
CA TRP A 140 -3.45 10.35 0.22
C TRP A 140 -3.99 11.76 0.43
N LEU A 141 -3.76 12.32 1.61
CA LEU A 141 -4.26 13.64 1.99
C LEU A 141 -3.29 14.77 1.65
N THR A 142 -2.02 14.45 1.38
CA THR A 142 -1.04 15.43 0.92
C THR A 142 -1.21 15.68 -0.57
N LYS A 143 -1.54 16.94 -0.93
CA LYS A 143 -1.58 17.36 -2.34
C LYS A 143 -0.21 17.12 -2.99
N PRO A 144 -0.15 16.53 -4.19
CA PRO A 144 1.09 16.46 -4.93
C PRO A 144 1.62 17.87 -5.15
N ALA A 145 2.92 18.09 -4.92
CA ALA A 145 3.56 19.33 -5.32
C ALA A 145 3.31 19.50 -6.82
N ARG A 146 2.64 20.61 -7.22
CA ARG A 146 2.52 20.98 -8.63
C ARG A 146 3.93 20.93 -9.20
N ARG A 147 4.21 20.01 -10.12
CA ARG A 147 5.41 20.12 -10.96
C ARG A 147 5.30 21.49 -11.61
N ALA A 148 6.15 22.43 -11.18
CA ALA A 148 6.31 23.68 -11.89
C ALA A 148 6.64 23.27 -13.33
N ARG A 149 5.77 23.60 -14.28
CA ARG A 149 6.14 23.48 -15.69
C ARG A 149 7.36 24.35 -15.82
N SER A 150 8.52 23.74 -16.03
CA SER A 150 9.69 24.44 -16.51
C SER A 150 9.23 25.12 -17.79
N ALA A 151 8.96 26.42 -17.68
CA ALA A 151 8.83 27.27 -18.85
C ALA A 151 10.19 27.17 -19.55
N SER A 152 10.23 26.37 -20.60
CA SER A 152 11.31 26.39 -21.58
C SER A 152 11.27 27.78 -22.22
N THR A 153 11.93 28.74 -21.58
CA THR A 153 12.42 29.93 -22.27
C THR A 153 13.60 29.48 -23.13
N ALA A 154 13.27 28.88 -24.27
CA ALA A 154 14.18 28.86 -25.40
C ALA A 154 14.28 30.30 -25.91
N ARG A 155 15.47 30.90 -25.75
CA ARG A 155 15.94 32.03 -26.53
C ARG A 155 16.74 31.50 -27.71
#